data_AF-A0A355TWJ2-F1
#
_entry.id   AF-A0A355TWJ2-F1
#
_cell.length_a   1.000
_cell.length_b   1.000
_cell.length_c   1.000
_cell.angle_alpha   90.00
_cell.angle_beta   90.00
_cell.angle_gamma   90.00
#
_symmetry.space_group_name_H-M   'P 1'
#
loop_
_entity.id
_entity.type
_entity.pdbx_description
1 polymer ?
#
loop_
_entity_poly.entity_id
_entity_poly.type
_entity_poly.pdbx_seq_one_letter_code
_entity_poly.pdbx_strand_id
1 'polypeptide(L)'
;DGFRFDAAKHIETPDDGAYASDYWPTITSEAGKYYKDKTGDDLYIYGEILNQCGSGRSFGSYTKYINITDNGTGDSALSNVVKGNASSAATPSYKSGQDASKLVLWAESHDTFEGSSGNTSKVSDENIVKTWAIVASREDATALYFSRPGNALMGQAGTDATYKSTAVSEINKFHNLSVGKSEKLGSVDGVAYVARGTDGIVLSNCSGNEKNVSISGTGIADGTYTDTITGNKFTVSGGVLTGSIGSTGVAVVYDGETTPRNIVSEESGSFAADTMTVTLGLDNATSGTYSLDGSTPVKFTDTITIRIGSDYKVGETINLTLTATDGKNTNSTTYHYEKKASNSSGVYLFFSTQYRQWKEPINVYIYDEDTDSGVAYKNAQWPGAQMQYDEASGYYYYEVPSTGVYADTEAGVDFDLAHSSNTCVIFNSGTRQYPSDGSRTKLLLNGKSKLFGATSNKSFTDTDLVPKKEVVDATEATREQQITDGIYGDADKNGAVTVDDATLVQKYLANLAPMSEGDILICDVSGDGKLGVDDATLIQKYVAEMDDCGYTGQKINK
;
A
#
# COMPACT_ATOMS: atom_id res chain seq x y z
N ASP A 1 18.23 13.77 9.37
CA ASP A 1 18.49 12.32 9.60
C ASP A 1 18.93 12.07 11.02
N GLY A 2 19.04 10.80 11.43
CA GLY A 2 19.25 10.51 12.84
C GLY A 2 19.40 9.06 13.24
N PHE A 3 19.57 8.87 14.55
CA PHE A 3 19.53 7.56 15.22
C PHE A 3 18.39 7.49 16.23
N ARG A 4 17.77 6.30 16.31
CA ARG A 4 16.96 5.86 17.45
C ARG A 4 17.76 4.83 18.21
N PHE A 5 18.19 5.15 19.42
CA PHE A 5 18.89 4.20 20.29
C PHE A 5 17.87 3.27 20.96
N ASP A 6 17.87 2.02 20.51
CA ASP A 6 17.10 0.95 21.14
C ASP A 6 17.52 0.73 22.58
N ALA A 7 16.55 0.44 23.45
CA ALA A 7 16.79 0.10 24.84
C ALA A 7 17.75 1.06 25.57
N ALA A 8 17.74 2.37 25.24
CA ALA A 8 18.68 3.36 25.75
C ALA A 8 18.71 3.43 27.28
N LYS A 9 17.57 3.13 27.91
CA LYS A 9 17.45 2.96 29.36
C LYS A 9 18.45 1.98 29.97
N HIS A 10 18.92 0.99 29.21
CA HIS A 10 19.81 -0.07 29.70
C HIS A 10 21.30 0.25 29.59
N ILE A 11 21.65 1.44 29.11
CA ILE A 11 23.02 1.95 29.12
C ILE A 11 23.13 3.05 30.19
N GLU A 12 24.17 2.96 31.01
CA GLU A 12 24.50 3.93 32.05
C GLU A 12 24.76 5.33 31.48
N THR A 13 24.60 6.33 32.34
CA THR A 13 24.96 7.73 32.09
C THR A 13 26.10 8.15 33.02
N PRO A 14 26.77 9.28 32.76
CA PRO A 14 27.74 9.85 33.70
C PRO A 14 27.19 10.13 35.10
N ASP A 15 25.87 10.21 35.27
CA ASP A 15 25.22 10.43 36.57
C ASP A 15 25.02 9.15 37.40
N ASP A 16 25.27 7.95 36.84
CA ASP A 16 25.00 6.65 37.49
C ASP A 16 26.11 6.20 38.49
N GLY A 17 26.89 7.15 38.99
CA GLY A 17 27.83 6.95 40.10
C GLY A 17 28.90 5.90 39.81
N ALA A 18 29.00 4.86 40.67
CA ALA A 18 30.07 3.86 40.62
C ALA A 18 30.05 2.97 39.36
N TYR A 19 28.94 2.98 38.61
CA TYR A 19 28.76 2.21 37.38
C TYR A 19 28.72 3.10 36.15
N ALA A 20 29.03 4.40 36.29
CA ALA A 20 28.99 5.37 35.21
C ALA A 20 30.13 5.16 34.19
N SER A 21 29.86 5.55 32.95
CA SER A 21 30.84 5.66 31.87
C SER A 21 30.62 6.95 31.06
N ASP A 22 31.50 7.21 30.12
CA ASP A 22 31.42 8.31 29.15
C ASP A 22 30.71 7.91 27.85
N TYR A 23 29.96 6.80 27.84
CA TYR A 23 29.32 6.25 26.64
C TYR A 23 28.51 7.30 25.87
N TRP A 24 27.49 7.90 26.50
CA TRP A 24 26.60 8.87 25.86
C TRP A 24 27.33 10.15 25.39
N PRO A 25 28.14 10.83 26.21
CA PRO A 25 28.96 11.95 25.74
C PRO A 25 29.80 11.60 24.50
N THR A 26 30.46 10.45 24.51
CA THR A 26 31.38 10.04 23.45
C THR A 26 30.65 9.72 22.16
N ILE A 27 29.66 8.83 22.19
CA ILE A 27 29.00 8.36 20.96
C ILE A 27 28.15 9.46 20.29
N THR A 28 27.51 10.32 21.08
CA THR A 28 26.66 11.39 20.54
C THR A 28 27.49 12.53 19.96
N SER A 29 28.60 12.92 20.61
CA SER A 29 29.53 13.95 20.12
C SER A 29 30.20 13.53 18.82
N GLU A 30 30.78 12.33 18.78
CA GLU A 30 31.50 11.84 17.59
C GLU A 30 30.56 11.67 16.39
N ALA A 31 29.37 11.09 16.60
CA ALA A 31 28.38 10.95 15.54
C ALA A 31 27.85 12.31 15.06
N GLY A 32 27.55 13.23 15.97
CA GLY A 32 27.08 14.57 15.65
C GLY A 32 28.13 15.36 14.86
N LYS A 33 29.39 15.33 15.30
CA LYS A 33 30.51 15.97 14.58
C LYS A 33 30.66 15.38 13.18
N TYR A 34 30.69 14.07 13.06
CA TYR A 34 30.84 13.41 11.75
C TYR A 34 29.72 13.81 10.79
N TYR A 35 28.46 13.76 11.24
CA TYR A 35 27.32 14.13 10.41
C TYR A 35 27.40 15.60 9.98
N LYS A 36 27.67 16.51 10.93
CA LYS A 36 27.86 17.94 10.65
C LYS A 36 28.97 18.20 9.62
N ASP A 37 30.11 17.52 9.76
CA ASP A 37 31.24 17.65 8.84
C ASP A 37 30.90 17.12 7.43
N LYS A 38 29.93 16.20 7.30
CA LYS A 38 29.51 15.61 6.01
C LYS A 38 28.36 16.34 5.34
N THR A 39 27.40 16.83 6.10
CA THR A 39 26.14 17.38 5.56
C THR A 39 25.99 18.88 5.80
N GLY A 40 26.64 19.44 6.82
CA GLY A 40 26.41 20.80 7.32
C GLY A 40 25.23 20.91 8.29
N ASP A 41 24.47 19.83 8.47
CA ASP A 41 23.26 19.78 9.31
C ASP A 41 23.54 19.15 10.69
N ASP A 42 22.62 19.35 11.62
CA ASP A 42 22.69 18.75 12.96
C ASP A 42 22.01 17.38 12.97
N LEU A 43 22.66 16.40 13.60
CA LEU A 43 22.12 15.03 13.71
C LEU A 43 20.99 14.99 14.76
N TYR A 44 19.81 14.52 14.38
CA TYR A 44 18.72 14.29 15.33
C TYR A 44 18.88 12.92 15.99
N ILE A 45 18.89 12.85 17.32
CA ILE A 45 19.06 11.58 18.04
C ILE A 45 18.12 11.47 19.23
N TYR A 46 17.55 10.29 19.41
CA TYR A 46 16.73 10.00 20.58
C TYR A 46 16.89 8.56 21.05
N GLY A 47 16.63 8.33 22.34
CA GLY A 47 16.67 7.00 22.95
C GLY A 47 15.29 6.53 23.37
N GLU A 48 15.04 5.24 23.20
CA GLU A 48 13.88 4.61 23.83
C GLU A 48 14.10 4.41 25.33
N ILE A 49 13.28 5.09 26.12
CA ILE A 49 13.23 4.96 27.57
C ILE A 49 11.78 4.72 27.97
N LEU A 50 11.39 3.45 28.04
CA LEU A 50 10.02 3.07 28.36
C LEU A 50 9.68 3.33 29.83
N ASN A 51 8.57 4.05 30.05
CA ASN A 51 7.88 4.36 31.29
C ASN A 51 8.67 5.21 32.30
N GLN A 52 9.79 4.68 32.82
CA GLN A 52 10.64 5.32 33.81
C GLN A 52 12.10 4.87 33.63
N CYS A 53 13.06 5.70 34.02
CA CYS A 53 14.50 5.39 33.93
C CYS A 53 14.99 4.27 34.87
N GLY A 54 14.16 3.88 35.85
CA GLY A 54 14.52 2.94 36.92
C GLY A 54 14.90 3.65 38.23
N SER A 55 15.09 2.87 39.28
CA SER A 55 15.34 3.39 40.64
C SER A 55 16.61 4.25 40.69
N GLY A 56 16.53 5.45 41.26
CA GLY A 56 17.66 6.37 41.44
C GLY A 56 18.11 7.10 40.17
N ARG A 57 17.40 6.92 39.05
CA ARG A 57 17.74 7.50 37.74
C ARG A 57 16.67 8.48 37.30
N SER A 58 17.05 9.47 36.51
CA SER A 58 16.13 10.51 36.00
C SER A 58 16.22 10.63 34.49
N PHE A 59 15.13 11.05 33.86
CA PHE A 59 15.14 11.39 32.43
C PHE A 59 16.15 12.51 32.13
N GLY A 60 16.36 13.43 33.08
CA GLY A 60 17.35 14.51 33.02
C GLY A 60 18.80 14.04 32.82
N SER A 61 19.13 12.80 33.19
CA SER A 61 20.45 12.22 32.97
C SER A 61 20.70 11.89 31.50
N TYR A 62 19.64 11.63 30.73
CA TYR A 62 19.67 11.33 29.30
C TYR A 62 19.48 12.58 28.43
N THR A 63 18.57 13.49 28.81
CA THR A 63 18.21 14.69 28.02
C THR A 63 19.34 15.71 27.85
N LYS A 64 20.46 15.51 28.56
CA LYS A 64 21.75 16.16 28.34
C LYS A 64 22.39 15.81 26.98
N TYR A 65 22.12 14.61 26.46
CA TYR A 65 22.83 14.03 25.32
C TYR A 65 21.90 13.65 24.16
N ILE A 66 20.70 13.18 24.46
CA ILE A 66 19.73 12.67 23.47
C ILE A 66 18.32 13.13 23.82
N ASN A 67 17.43 13.20 22.83
CA ASN A 67 16.00 13.25 23.12
C ASN A 67 15.51 11.88 23.63
N ILE A 68 14.32 11.82 24.22
CA ILE A 68 13.80 10.59 24.84
C ILE A 68 12.35 10.31 24.42
N THR A 69 11.94 9.06 24.46
CA THR A 69 10.51 8.72 24.33
C THR A 69 9.77 9.05 25.62
N ASP A 70 8.63 9.75 25.52
CA ASP A 70 7.64 9.87 26.59
C ASP A 70 6.38 9.07 26.24
N ASN A 71 6.54 7.74 26.21
CA ASN A 71 5.45 6.83 25.91
C ASN A 71 4.31 6.96 26.92
N GLY A 72 4.61 7.30 28.18
CA GLY A 72 3.60 7.46 29.22
C GLY A 72 2.56 8.54 28.88
N THR A 73 2.97 9.63 28.23
CA THR A 73 2.06 10.66 27.71
C THR A 73 1.21 10.12 26.56
N GLY A 74 1.82 9.46 25.58
CA GLY A 74 1.15 8.84 24.43
C GLY A 74 0.13 7.77 24.84
N ASP A 75 0.54 6.81 25.66
CA ASP A 75 -0.29 5.71 26.17
C ASP A 75 -1.50 6.25 26.96
N SER A 76 -1.32 7.36 27.68
CA SER A 76 -2.39 8.05 28.40
C SER A 76 -3.41 8.67 27.45
N ALA A 77 -2.95 9.35 26.42
CA ALA A 77 -3.82 9.95 25.42
C ALA A 77 -4.62 8.85 24.71
N LEU A 78 -3.96 7.79 24.24
CA LEU A 78 -4.60 6.67 23.57
C LEU A 78 -5.65 5.99 24.45
N SER A 79 -5.28 5.65 25.70
CA SER A 79 -6.20 4.99 26.63
C SER A 79 -7.46 5.82 26.88
N ASN A 80 -7.33 7.15 26.95
CA ASN A 80 -8.46 8.03 27.19
C ASN A 80 -9.30 8.29 25.94
N VAL A 81 -8.68 8.36 24.75
CA VAL A 81 -9.41 8.39 23.47
C VAL A 81 -10.27 7.14 23.32
N VAL A 82 -9.70 5.96 23.54
CA VAL A 82 -10.43 4.68 23.46
C VAL A 82 -11.59 4.60 24.48
N LYS A 83 -11.45 5.25 25.64
CA LYS A 83 -12.50 5.33 26.68
C LYS A 83 -13.53 6.44 26.45
N GLY A 84 -13.38 7.25 25.40
CA GLY A 84 -14.21 8.44 25.17
C GLY A 84 -14.01 9.57 26.19
N ASN A 85 -12.90 9.57 26.92
CA ASN A 85 -12.59 10.56 27.95
C ASN A 85 -11.69 11.69 27.40
N ALA A 86 -12.28 12.60 26.64
CA ALA A 86 -11.56 13.74 26.05
C ALA A 86 -10.80 14.60 27.05
N SER A 87 -11.36 14.81 28.25
CA SER A 87 -10.74 15.67 29.27
C SER A 87 -9.39 15.16 29.76
N SER A 88 -9.26 13.83 29.89
CA SER A 88 -8.02 13.19 30.31
C SER A 88 -7.10 12.84 29.13
N ALA A 89 -7.60 12.93 27.89
CA ALA A 89 -6.79 12.82 26.69
C ALA A 89 -6.03 14.14 26.41
N ALA A 90 -6.63 15.30 26.71
CA ALA A 90 -6.07 16.63 26.47
C ALA A 90 -5.31 17.22 27.68
N THR A 91 -4.44 16.42 28.32
CA THR A 91 -3.66 16.91 29.47
C THR A 91 -2.41 17.67 29.03
N PRO A 92 -2.14 18.89 29.55
CA PRO A 92 -1.01 19.70 29.13
C PRO A 92 0.34 19.18 29.67
N SER A 93 0.35 18.47 30.81
CA SER A 93 1.58 17.97 31.42
C SER A 93 2.12 16.72 30.71
N TYR A 94 3.43 16.68 30.50
CA TYR A 94 4.16 15.50 30.05
C TYR A 94 4.50 14.60 31.25
N LYS A 95 4.32 13.29 31.11
CA LYS A 95 4.55 12.32 32.20
C LYS A 95 6.03 12.15 32.54
N SER A 96 6.92 12.35 31.58
CA SER A 96 8.36 12.38 31.81
C SER A 96 8.82 13.57 32.67
N GLY A 97 8.02 14.65 32.71
CA GLY A 97 8.38 15.91 33.36
C GLY A 97 9.54 16.65 32.69
N GLN A 98 9.95 16.26 31.48
CA GLN A 98 10.97 16.97 30.69
C GLN A 98 10.33 18.00 29.77
N ASP A 99 11.14 18.95 29.30
CA ASP A 99 10.72 19.94 28.30
C ASP A 99 10.31 19.26 26.99
N ALA A 100 9.25 19.76 26.36
CA ALA A 100 8.70 19.20 25.12
C ALA A 100 9.75 19.02 24.02
N SER A 101 10.67 19.98 23.87
CA SER A 101 11.77 19.94 22.89
C SER A 101 12.76 18.78 23.08
N LYS A 102 12.66 18.04 24.18
CA LYS A 102 13.44 16.83 24.49
C LYS A 102 12.65 15.53 24.31
N LEU A 103 11.40 15.62 23.88
CA LEU A 103 10.48 14.49 23.86
C LEU A 103 10.15 14.00 22.45
N VAL A 104 10.00 12.69 22.37
CA VAL A 104 9.37 11.97 21.27
C VAL A 104 8.07 11.36 21.80
N LEU A 105 6.95 11.76 21.23
CA LEU A 105 5.62 11.24 21.52
C LEU A 105 5.17 10.29 20.40
N TRP A 106 4.28 9.37 20.73
CA TRP A 106 3.58 8.54 19.76
C TRP A 106 2.15 8.28 20.23
N ALA A 107 1.27 7.87 19.32
CA ALA A 107 -0.01 7.27 19.72
C ALA A 107 0.21 5.82 20.20
N GLU A 108 1.10 5.10 19.53
CA GLU A 108 1.52 3.73 19.83
C GLU A 108 2.94 3.50 19.28
N SER A 109 3.63 2.46 19.74
CA SER A 109 4.90 1.99 19.17
C SER A 109 4.76 0.61 18.54
N HIS A 110 5.80 0.19 17.83
CA HIS A 110 5.93 -1.20 17.35
C HIS A 110 5.82 -2.20 18.51
N ASP A 111 6.43 -1.92 19.68
CA ASP A 111 6.33 -2.80 20.85
C ASP A 111 4.91 -2.90 21.42
N THR A 112 4.16 -1.80 21.48
CA THR A 112 2.78 -1.85 22.00
C THR A 112 1.82 -2.54 21.04
N PHE A 113 2.14 -2.56 19.74
CA PHE A 113 1.34 -3.19 18.70
C PHE A 113 1.70 -4.69 18.55
N GLU A 114 2.98 -5.01 18.29
CA GLU A 114 3.49 -6.35 17.99
C GLU A 114 3.87 -7.18 19.23
N GLY A 115 4.09 -6.54 20.37
CA GLY A 115 4.58 -7.23 21.56
C GLY A 115 3.63 -8.32 22.07
N SER A 116 4.15 -9.28 22.84
CA SER A 116 3.37 -10.41 23.39
C SER A 116 2.21 -10.03 24.30
N SER A 117 2.15 -8.76 24.74
CA SER A 117 1.00 -8.20 25.46
C SER A 117 -0.07 -7.60 24.54
N GLY A 118 0.22 -7.37 23.25
CA GLY A 118 -0.74 -6.98 22.22
C GLY A 118 -1.65 -5.83 22.61
N ASN A 119 -1.12 -4.82 23.31
CA ASN A 119 -1.94 -3.84 24.01
C ASN A 119 -2.70 -2.90 23.06
N THR A 120 -2.20 -2.72 21.83
CA THR A 120 -2.76 -1.77 20.86
C THR A 120 -3.18 -2.38 19.51
N SER A 121 -2.85 -3.66 19.25
CA SER A 121 -3.21 -4.33 17.97
C SER A 121 -4.71 -4.46 17.71
N LYS A 122 -5.53 -4.35 18.76
CA LYS A 122 -7.01 -4.34 18.67
C LYS A 122 -7.61 -2.93 18.68
N VAL A 123 -6.80 -1.90 18.85
CA VAL A 123 -7.26 -0.51 18.79
C VAL A 123 -7.46 -0.16 17.32
N SER A 124 -8.61 0.42 16.98
CA SER A 124 -8.92 0.82 15.62
C SER A 124 -8.03 1.96 15.13
N ASP A 125 -7.79 2.00 13.83
CA ASP A 125 -7.04 3.07 13.16
C ASP A 125 -7.68 4.44 13.42
N GLU A 126 -9.02 4.50 13.49
CA GLU A 126 -9.76 5.71 13.87
C GLU A 126 -9.32 6.27 15.24
N ASN A 127 -9.12 5.41 16.23
CA ASN A 127 -8.67 5.84 17.56
C ASN A 127 -7.18 6.20 17.58
N ILE A 128 -6.37 5.56 16.73
CA ILE A 128 -4.97 5.98 16.51
C ILE A 128 -4.93 7.37 15.88
N VAL A 129 -5.71 7.64 14.84
CA VAL A 129 -5.79 8.97 14.19
C VAL A 129 -6.30 10.04 15.15
N LYS A 130 -7.32 9.76 15.95
CA LYS A 130 -7.81 10.66 17.01
C LYS A 130 -6.77 10.94 18.09
N THR A 131 -5.93 9.96 18.43
CA THR A 131 -4.84 10.15 19.37
C THR A 131 -3.69 10.91 18.73
N TRP A 132 -3.39 10.62 17.46
CA TRP A 132 -2.40 11.33 16.64
C TRP A 132 -2.72 12.82 16.56
N ALA A 133 -3.99 13.16 16.37
CA ALA A 133 -4.50 14.54 16.39
C ALA A 133 -4.15 15.29 17.69
N ILE A 134 -3.98 14.58 18.81
CA ILE A 134 -3.60 15.16 20.11
C ILE A 134 -2.08 15.20 20.26
N VAL A 135 -1.37 14.09 20.02
CA VAL A 135 0.08 14.01 20.29
C VAL A 135 0.92 14.74 19.25
N ALA A 136 0.50 14.76 17.98
CA ALA A 136 1.24 15.40 16.90
C ALA A 136 0.95 16.88 16.75
N SER A 137 -0.10 17.41 17.38
CA SER A 137 -0.39 18.85 17.36
C SER A 137 0.29 19.62 18.50
N ARG A 138 0.94 18.93 19.44
CA ARG A 138 1.67 19.52 20.58
C ARG A 138 2.80 20.45 20.14
N GLU A 139 3.07 21.46 20.96
CA GLU A 139 4.20 22.38 20.80
C GLU A 139 5.52 21.68 21.16
N ASP A 140 6.54 21.92 20.33
CA ASP A 140 7.96 21.52 20.45
C ASP A 140 8.29 20.03 20.61
N ALA A 141 7.34 19.18 20.98
CA ALA A 141 7.54 17.73 21.03
C ALA A 141 7.59 17.13 19.62
N THR A 142 8.56 16.26 19.39
CA THR A 142 8.61 15.47 18.16
C THR A 142 7.57 14.38 18.23
N ALA A 143 6.83 14.15 17.15
CA ALA A 143 5.84 13.08 17.07
C ALA A 143 6.30 11.96 16.12
N LEU A 144 6.15 10.72 16.55
CA LEU A 144 6.52 9.52 15.80
C LEU A 144 5.26 8.71 15.47
N TYR A 145 4.91 8.64 14.19
CA TYR A 145 3.79 7.81 13.72
C TYR A 145 4.28 6.38 13.48
N PHE A 146 3.60 5.39 14.06
CA PHE A 146 3.86 3.98 13.78
C PHE A 146 3.02 3.51 12.58
N SER A 147 3.67 3.17 11.48
CA SER A 147 2.99 2.56 10.32
C SER A 147 2.72 1.09 10.60
N ARG A 148 1.46 0.76 10.86
CA ARG A 148 1.02 -0.63 11.05
C ARG A 148 1.28 -1.45 9.77
N PRO A 149 1.58 -2.76 9.89
CA PRO A 149 1.91 -3.57 8.72
C PRO A 149 0.68 -3.97 7.89
N GLY A 150 -0.50 -4.06 8.51
CA GLY A 150 -1.65 -4.77 7.92
C GLY A 150 -1.26 -6.23 7.64
N ASN A 151 -1.44 -6.69 6.40
CA ASN A 151 -1.03 -8.03 5.95
C ASN A 151 0.38 -8.06 5.31
N ALA A 152 1.15 -6.98 5.39
CA ALA A 152 2.48 -6.91 4.80
C ALA A 152 3.47 -7.85 5.51
N LEU A 153 4.38 -8.44 4.73
CA LEU A 153 5.53 -9.19 5.25
C LEU A 153 6.73 -8.26 5.48
N MET A 154 7.69 -8.71 6.29
CA MET A 154 8.91 -7.95 6.58
C MET A 154 9.64 -7.56 5.29
N GLY A 155 10.00 -6.28 5.19
CA GLY A 155 10.64 -5.70 4.00
C GLY A 155 9.67 -5.16 2.95
N GLN A 156 8.37 -5.43 3.07
CA GLN A 156 7.33 -4.79 2.26
C GLN A 156 6.85 -3.48 2.90
N ALA A 157 6.30 -2.59 2.09
CA ALA A 157 5.56 -1.46 2.61
C ALA A 157 4.31 -1.95 3.35
N GLY A 158 3.95 -1.27 4.45
CA GLY A 158 2.72 -1.57 5.19
C GLY A 158 1.49 -1.44 4.29
N THR A 159 0.60 -2.42 4.35
CA THR A 159 -0.67 -2.42 3.60
C THR A 159 -1.75 -1.57 4.28
N ASP A 160 -1.59 -1.30 5.57
CA ASP A 160 -2.37 -0.28 6.26
C ASP A 160 -1.89 1.11 5.80
N ALA A 161 -2.72 1.80 5.01
CA ALA A 161 -2.43 3.11 4.47
C ALA A 161 -2.80 4.27 5.40
N THR A 162 -3.22 4.02 6.65
CA THR A 162 -3.69 5.07 7.57
C THR A 162 -2.63 6.15 7.81
N TYR A 163 -1.34 5.79 7.83
CA TYR A 163 -0.23 6.72 8.03
C TYR A 163 -0.16 7.86 6.99
N LYS A 164 -0.78 7.67 5.83
CA LYS A 164 -0.88 8.65 4.75
C LYS A 164 -2.32 9.05 4.43
N SER A 165 -3.27 8.68 5.29
CA SER A 165 -4.64 9.16 5.20
C SER A 165 -4.69 10.69 5.21
N THR A 166 -5.79 11.26 4.70
CA THR A 166 -6.00 12.72 4.67
C THR A 166 -5.91 13.32 6.07
N ALA A 167 -6.53 12.68 7.07
CA ALA A 167 -6.44 13.15 8.45
C ALA A 167 -5.00 13.20 8.97
N VAL A 168 -4.23 12.11 8.84
CA VAL A 168 -2.82 12.08 9.30
C VAL A 168 -1.97 13.11 8.54
N SER A 169 -2.16 13.21 7.23
CA SER A 169 -1.44 14.16 6.38
C SER A 169 -1.70 15.62 6.79
N GLU A 170 -2.96 15.99 7.03
CA GLU A 170 -3.33 17.35 7.41
C GLU A 170 -2.91 17.66 8.86
N ILE A 171 -2.94 16.70 9.78
CA ILE A 171 -2.36 16.86 11.14
C ILE A 171 -0.84 17.14 11.03
N ASN A 172 -0.12 16.40 10.19
CA ASN A 172 1.32 16.58 9.99
C ASN A 172 1.63 17.96 9.36
N LYS A 173 0.83 18.39 8.38
CA LYS A 173 0.93 19.73 7.78
C LYS A 173 0.69 20.82 8.82
N PHE A 174 -0.33 20.65 9.66
CA PHE A 174 -0.63 21.57 10.76
C PHE A 174 0.50 21.65 11.78
N HIS A 175 1.10 20.51 12.16
CA HIS A 175 2.28 20.47 13.02
C HIS A 175 3.40 21.37 12.48
N ASN A 176 3.75 21.18 11.20
CA ASN A 176 4.82 21.93 10.54
C ASN A 176 4.50 23.43 10.42
N LEU A 177 3.26 23.78 10.08
CA LEU A 177 2.82 25.18 9.99
C LEU A 177 2.73 25.89 11.35
N SER A 178 2.67 25.12 12.43
CA SER A 178 2.50 25.64 13.80
C SER A 178 3.81 25.76 14.58
N VAL A 179 4.96 25.51 13.96
CA VAL A 179 6.28 25.69 14.61
C VAL A 179 6.42 27.10 15.16
N GLY A 180 6.85 27.22 16.42
CA GLY A 180 7.01 28.49 17.13
C GLY A 180 5.72 29.13 17.65
N LYS A 181 4.55 28.48 17.48
CA LYS A 181 3.28 28.95 18.04
C LYS A 181 3.00 28.28 19.39
N SER A 182 2.57 29.07 20.37
CA SER A 182 2.15 28.61 21.70
C SER A 182 1.01 27.59 21.63
N GLU A 183 0.99 26.60 22.51
CA GLU A 183 -0.14 25.66 22.64
C GLU A 183 -1.18 26.02 23.71
N LYS A 184 -2.43 25.61 23.47
CA LYS A 184 -3.49 25.52 24.48
C LYS A 184 -4.33 24.26 24.27
N LEU A 185 -4.32 23.39 25.27
CA LEU A 185 -5.13 22.17 25.27
C LEU A 185 -6.44 22.37 26.04
N GLY A 186 -7.45 21.57 25.69
CA GLY A 186 -8.67 21.49 26.47
C GLY A 186 -9.64 20.46 25.92
N SER A 187 -10.83 20.43 26.50
CA SER A 187 -11.89 19.56 26.03
C SER A 187 -13.26 20.14 26.30
N VAL A 188 -14.21 19.93 25.39
CA VAL A 188 -15.62 20.26 25.58
C VAL A 188 -16.46 19.14 24.98
N ASP A 189 -17.44 18.66 25.73
CA ASP A 189 -18.45 17.69 25.24
C ASP A 189 -17.81 16.51 24.47
N GLY A 190 -16.91 15.75 25.10
CA GLY A 190 -16.29 14.58 24.47
C GLY A 190 -15.32 14.86 23.32
N VAL A 191 -15.00 16.13 23.04
CA VAL A 191 -13.98 16.55 22.05
C VAL A 191 -12.76 17.08 22.79
N ALA A 192 -11.60 16.48 22.55
CA ALA A 192 -10.30 16.99 22.94
C ALA A 192 -9.78 17.96 21.87
N TYR A 193 -9.01 18.98 22.24
CA TYR A 193 -8.41 19.88 21.27
C TYR A 193 -7.02 20.35 21.68
N VAL A 194 -6.25 20.74 20.65
CA VAL A 194 -4.98 21.44 20.78
C VAL A 194 -5.03 22.66 19.86
N ALA A 195 -5.14 23.84 20.45
CA ALA A 195 -5.04 25.12 19.75
C ALA A 195 -3.58 25.56 19.69
N ARG A 196 -3.14 26.07 18.54
CA ARG A 196 -1.80 26.63 18.31
C ARG A 196 -1.92 28.08 17.90
N GLY A 197 -1.31 28.97 18.69
CA GLY A 197 -1.44 30.42 18.52
C GLY A 197 -2.89 30.88 18.69
N THR A 198 -3.35 31.72 17.75
CA THR A 198 -4.72 32.26 17.72
C THR A 198 -5.44 31.96 16.42
N ASP A 199 -4.85 31.14 15.55
CA ASP A 199 -5.26 30.98 14.16
C ASP A 199 -5.37 29.51 13.71
N GLY A 200 -5.10 28.54 14.60
CA GLY A 200 -5.17 27.13 14.27
C GLY A 200 -5.56 26.23 15.45
N ILE A 201 -6.38 25.20 15.19
CA ILE A 201 -6.81 24.23 16.19
C ILE A 201 -7.04 22.85 15.57
N VAL A 202 -6.59 21.80 16.26
CA VAL A 202 -6.92 20.41 15.94
C VAL A 202 -7.92 19.89 16.96
N LEU A 203 -9.01 19.29 16.47
CA LEU A 203 -10.09 18.72 17.26
C LEU A 203 -10.09 17.19 17.12
N SER A 204 -10.32 16.48 18.21
CA SER A 204 -10.42 15.02 18.27
C SER A 204 -11.69 14.61 19.03
N ASN A 205 -12.67 14.07 18.31
CA ASN A 205 -13.91 13.56 18.88
C ASN A 205 -13.65 12.17 19.51
N CYS A 206 -13.39 12.15 20.81
CA CYS A 206 -13.19 10.88 21.53
C CYS A 206 -14.49 10.08 21.68
N SER A 207 -15.66 10.70 21.50
CA SER A 207 -16.97 10.08 21.72
C SER A 207 -17.64 9.50 20.46
N GLY A 208 -17.02 9.64 19.29
CA GLY A 208 -17.58 9.17 18.03
C GLY A 208 -16.78 9.65 16.82
N ASN A 209 -17.38 9.57 15.64
CA ASN A 209 -16.70 9.89 14.38
C ASN A 209 -17.21 11.19 13.73
N GLU A 210 -18.39 11.69 14.12
CA GLU A 210 -18.93 12.94 13.60
C GLU A 210 -19.47 13.76 14.77
N LYS A 211 -19.35 15.09 14.72
CA LYS A 211 -19.88 15.96 15.77
C LYS A 211 -19.99 17.41 15.35
N ASN A 212 -21.17 18.01 15.57
CA ASN A 212 -21.29 19.46 15.65
C ASN A 212 -20.74 19.97 16.98
N VAL A 213 -19.90 20.99 16.94
CA VAL A 213 -19.23 21.54 18.13
C VAL A 213 -19.61 22.99 18.36
N SER A 214 -19.62 23.37 19.65
CA SER A 214 -19.68 24.75 20.12
C SER A 214 -18.75 24.86 21.33
N ILE A 215 -17.59 25.50 21.15
CA ILE A 215 -16.48 25.45 22.10
C ILE A 215 -16.05 26.88 22.43
N SER A 216 -16.29 27.31 23.66
CA SER A 216 -15.84 28.61 24.15
C SER A 216 -14.40 28.56 24.66
N GLY A 217 -13.68 29.67 24.52
CA GLY A 217 -12.40 29.86 25.21
C GLY A 217 -11.24 29.06 24.62
N THR A 218 -11.32 28.67 23.35
CA THR A 218 -10.22 28.02 22.62
C THR A 218 -8.99 28.92 22.47
N GLY A 219 -9.18 30.25 22.48
CA GLY A 219 -8.12 31.23 22.23
C GLY A 219 -7.92 31.56 20.75
N ILE A 220 -8.68 30.93 19.86
CA ILE A 220 -8.70 31.28 18.43
C ILE A 220 -9.42 32.63 18.26
N ALA A 221 -8.92 33.47 17.36
CA ALA A 221 -9.50 34.77 17.06
C ALA A 221 -10.84 34.62 16.32
N ASP A 222 -11.68 35.65 16.41
CA ASP A 222 -12.92 35.70 15.65
C ASP A 222 -12.64 35.67 14.14
N GLY A 223 -13.36 34.84 13.40
CA GLY A 223 -13.08 34.58 11.98
C GLY A 223 -13.80 33.36 11.43
N THR A 224 -13.57 33.08 10.15
CA THR A 224 -14.02 31.85 9.48
C THR A 224 -12.80 31.07 9.04
N TYR A 225 -12.80 29.77 9.33
CA TYR A 225 -11.69 28.85 9.11
C TYR A 225 -12.18 27.62 8.35
N THR A 226 -11.25 26.88 7.75
CA THR A 226 -11.54 25.64 7.02
C THR A 226 -11.00 24.47 7.82
N ASP A 227 -11.78 23.40 7.96
CA ASP A 227 -11.24 22.08 8.29
C ASP A 227 -10.56 21.51 7.05
N THR A 228 -9.22 21.44 7.02
CA THR A 228 -8.48 21.02 5.82
C THR A 228 -8.59 19.53 5.53
N ILE A 229 -9.20 18.75 6.42
CA ILE A 229 -9.55 17.34 6.15
C ILE A 229 -10.77 17.25 5.24
N THR A 230 -11.82 18.04 5.50
CA THR A 230 -13.15 17.86 4.89
C THR A 230 -13.63 19.05 4.04
N GLY A 231 -13.02 20.22 4.18
CA GLY A 231 -13.49 21.49 3.62
C GLY A 231 -14.61 22.16 4.43
N ASN A 232 -15.10 21.54 5.50
CA ASN A 232 -16.13 22.12 6.36
C ASN A 232 -15.70 23.47 6.92
N LYS A 233 -16.67 24.38 7.06
CA LYS A 233 -16.41 25.71 7.62
C LYS A 233 -16.62 25.72 9.13
N PHE A 234 -15.67 26.33 9.81
CA PHE A 234 -15.71 26.64 11.23
C PHE A 234 -15.74 28.16 11.39
N THR A 235 -16.50 28.66 12.36
CA THR A 235 -16.61 30.08 12.66
C THR A 235 -16.31 30.31 14.12
N VAL A 236 -15.51 31.34 14.41
CA VAL A 236 -15.31 31.85 15.77
C VAL A 236 -15.98 33.22 15.85
N SER A 237 -16.88 33.38 16.81
CA SER A 237 -17.52 34.66 17.10
C SER A 237 -17.69 34.85 18.60
N GLY A 238 -17.24 35.98 19.13
CA GLY A 238 -17.25 36.22 20.57
C GLY A 238 -16.45 35.18 21.35
N GLY A 239 -15.38 34.62 20.75
CA GLY A 239 -14.55 33.58 21.36
C GLY A 239 -15.20 32.20 21.45
N VAL A 240 -16.29 31.95 20.72
CA VAL A 240 -16.96 30.65 20.59
C VAL A 240 -16.71 30.07 19.21
N LEU A 241 -16.00 28.95 19.14
CA LEU A 241 -15.77 28.17 17.93
C LEU A 241 -16.98 27.25 17.66
N THR A 242 -17.57 27.34 16.47
CA THR A 242 -18.65 26.48 15.99
C THR A 242 -18.31 25.85 14.64
N GLY A 243 -18.71 24.60 14.42
CA GLY A 243 -18.51 23.88 13.16
C GLY A 243 -18.85 22.40 13.28
N SER A 244 -18.52 21.60 12.26
CA SER A 244 -18.79 20.16 12.23
C SER A 244 -17.52 19.36 11.96
N ILE A 245 -17.19 18.47 12.89
CA ILE A 245 -16.18 17.42 12.72
C ILE A 245 -16.79 16.34 11.80
N GLY A 246 -16.14 16.07 10.68
CA GLY A 246 -16.55 15.03 9.72
C GLY A 246 -16.11 13.63 10.13
N SER A 247 -16.42 12.63 9.29
CA SER A 247 -16.42 11.19 9.57
C SER A 247 -15.12 10.56 10.09
N THR A 248 -13.98 11.25 10.03
CA THR A 248 -12.72 10.77 10.63
C THR A 248 -12.71 10.91 12.15
N GLY A 249 -13.64 11.69 12.72
CA GLY A 249 -13.62 12.10 14.12
C GLY A 249 -12.55 13.14 14.44
N VAL A 250 -11.86 13.68 13.43
CA VAL A 250 -10.84 14.72 13.57
C VAL A 250 -11.16 15.90 12.66
N ALA A 251 -10.88 17.11 13.12
CA ALA A 251 -10.87 18.30 12.28
C ALA A 251 -9.56 19.08 12.49
N VAL A 252 -8.96 19.56 11.40
CA VAL A 252 -7.74 20.38 11.41
C VAL A 252 -8.12 21.75 10.87
N VAL A 253 -8.33 22.70 11.78
CA VAL A 253 -9.02 23.96 11.48
C VAL A 253 -8.06 25.14 11.53
N TYR A 254 -7.83 25.77 10.38
CA TYR A 254 -7.05 27.01 10.25
C TYR A 254 -7.42 27.75 8.96
N ASP A 255 -6.79 28.90 8.69
CA ASP A 255 -6.96 29.62 7.42
C ASP A 255 -6.17 28.91 6.31
N GLY A 256 -6.80 27.87 5.77
CA GLY A 256 -6.22 27.00 4.76
C GLY A 256 -7.25 26.47 3.77
N GLU A 257 -6.75 25.72 2.80
CA GLU A 257 -7.53 25.02 1.79
C GLU A 257 -7.30 23.51 1.88
N THR A 258 -8.28 22.73 1.44
CA THR A 258 -8.16 21.28 1.28
C THR A 258 -7.14 20.95 0.18
N THR A 259 -6.49 19.81 0.30
CA THR A 259 -5.52 19.34 -0.71
C THR A 259 -6.18 18.25 -1.57
N PRO A 260 -6.31 18.40 -2.91
CA PRO A 260 -6.80 17.32 -3.76
C PRO A 260 -5.82 16.16 -3.76
N ARG A 261 -6.33 14.92 -3.65
CA ARG A 261 -5.54 13.69 -3.46
C ARG A 261 -6.06 12.56 -4.35
N ASN A 262 -5.12 11.76 -4.83
CA ASN A 262 -5.42 10.50 -5.52
C ASN A 262 -5.68 9.39 -4.50
N ILE A 263 -6.67 8.54 -4.74
CA ILE A 263 -6.88 7.28 -4.04
C ILE A 263 -6.55 6.14 -5.01
N VAL A 264 -5.81 5.14 -4.56
CA VAL A 264 -5.52 3.92 -5.31
C VAL A 264 -5.77 2.71 -4.42
N SER A 265 -6.29 1.62 -4.97
CA SER A 265 -6.48 0.38 -4.21
C SER A 265 -5.21 -0.45 -4.07
N GLU A 266 -4.28 -0.33 -5.03
CA GLU A 266 -3.04 -1.09 -5.09
C GLU A 266 -1.85 -0.15 -5.04
N GLU A 267 -1.04 -0.24 -3.99
CA GLU A 267 0.19 0.52 -3.87
C GLU A 267 1.29 -0.05 -4.78
N SER A 268 2.35 0.74 -5.01
CA SER A 268 3.51 0.29 -5.80
C SER A 268 4.02 -1.05 -5.28
N GLY A 269 4.31 -1.96 -6.19
CA GLY A 269 4.65 -3.34 -5.85
C GLY A 269 4.85 -4.21 -7.07
N SER A 270 4.57 -5.50 -6.94
CA SER A 270 4.69 -6.44 -8.05
C SER A 270 3.49 -7.39 -8.11
N PHE A 271 3.11 -7.78 -9.31
CA PHE A 271 2.02 -8.74 -9.57
C PHE A 271 2.50 -9.82 -10.54
N ALA A 272 1.97 -11.03 -10.41
CA ALA A 272 2.43 -12.20 -11.17
C ALA A 272 1.39 -12.75 -12.16
N ALA A 273 0.24 -12.07 -12.29
CA ALA A 273 -0.83 -12.42 -13.23
C ALA A 273 -0.64 -11.69 -14.57
N ASP A 274 -1.37 -12.14 -15.61
CA ASP A 274 -1.34 -11.48 -16.92
C ASP A 274 -1.77 -10.01 -16.85
N THR A 275 -2.76 -9.73 -16.00
CA THR A 275 -3.26 -8.39 -15.70
C THR A 275 -3.47 -8.23 -14.20
N MET A 276 -3.53 -6.98 -13.74
CA MET A 276 -4.06 -6.63 -12.43
C MET A 276 -5.15 -5.57 -12.56
N THR A 277 -6.02 -5.52 -11.56
CA THR A 277 -7.11 -4.55 -11.49
C THR A 277 -6.75 -3.52 -10.42
N VAL A 278 -6.92 -2.23 -10.72
CA VAL A 278 -6.64 -1.13 -9.81
C VAL A 278 -7.87 -0.21 -9.76
N THR A 279 -8.38 0.05 -8.55
CA THR A 279 -9.46 1.02 -8.34
C THR A 279 -8.85 2.38 -8.01
N LEU A 280 -9.29 3.39 -8.74
CA LEU A 280 -8.85 4.78 -8.65
C LEU A 280 -9.99 5.62 -8.07
N GLY A 281 -9.66 6.54 -7.17
CA GLY A 281 -10.61 7.46 -6.58
C GLY A 281 -9.99 8.82 -6.33
N LEU A 282 -10.80 9.72 -5.78
CA LEU A 282 -10.44 11.10 -5.51
C LEU A 282 -10.82 11.43 -4.07
N ASP A 283 -9.95 12.18 -3.39
CA ASP A 283 -10.28 12.85 -2.13
C ASP A 283 -10.03 14.36 -2.28
N ASN A 284 -10.97 15.17 -1.79
CA ASN A 284 -10.93 16.64 -1.89
C ASN A 284 -10.64 17.17 -3.32
N ALA A 285 -11.03 16.43 -4.36
CA ALA A 285 -10.82 16.78 -5.75
C ALA A 285 -12.13 16.68 -6.55
N THR A 286 -12.25 17.47 -7.60
CA THR A 286 -13.43 17.49 -8.49
C THR A 286 -13.26 16.58 -9.70
N SER A 287 -12.01 16.35 -10.13
CA SER A 287 -11.70 15.40 -11.18
C SER A 287 -10.25 14.92 -11.06
N GLY A 288 -9.93 13.83 -11.75
CA GLY A 288 -8.58 13.37 -11.93
C GLY A 288 -8.30 12.82 -13.31
N THR A 289 -7.04 12.45 -13.54
CA THR A 289 -6.60 11.75 -14.74
C THR A 289 -5.69 10.59 -14.40
N TYR A 290 -5.71 9.53 -15.20
CA TYR A 290 -4.71 8.47 -15.15
C TYR A 290 -3.97 8.34 -16.48
N SER A 291 -2.71 7.91 -16.44
CA SER A 291 -1.86 7.67 -17.62
C SER A 291 -0.90 6.52 -17.34
N LEU A 292 -0.65 5.68 -18.34
CA LEU A 292 0.32 4.60 -18.29
C LEU A 292 1.56 4.98 -19.09
N ASP A 293 2.72 5.01 -18.44
CA ASP A 293 4.03 5.32 -19.04
C ASP A 293 4.04 6.63 -19.86
N GLY A 294 3.27 7.63 -19.42
CA GLY A 294 3.19 8.93 -20.08
C GLY A 294 2.27 8.96 -21.32
N SER A 295 1.41 7.95 -21.49
CA SER A 295 0.32 7.99 -22.48
C SER A 295 -0.63 9.17 -22.26
N THR A 296 -1.46 9.47 -23.26
CA THR A 296 -2.49 10.52 -23.14
C THR A 296 -3.34 10.33 -21.88
N PRO A 297 -3.38 11.32 -20.97
CA PRO A 297 -4.13 11.18 -19.72
C PRO A 297 -5.65 11.03 -19.96
N VAL A 298 -6.23 10.02 -19.32
CA VAL A 298 -7.68 9.73 -19.36
C VAL A 298 -8.35 10.33 -18.12
N LYS A 299 -9.38 11.16 -18.33
CA LYS A 299 -10.09 11.87 -17.25
C LYS A 299 -11.15 10.99 -16.57
N PHE A 300 -11.28 11.14 -15.25
CA PHE A 300 -12.35 10.58 -14.44
C PHE A 300 -12.84 11.57 -13.38
N THR A 301 -14.08 11.42 -12.92
CA THR A 301 -14.72 12.28 -11.89
C THR A 301 -15.19 11.52 -10.67
N ASP A 302 -15.39 10.21 -10.81
CA ASP A 302 -15.87 9.31 -9.77
C ASP A 302 -14.90 8.12 -9.64
N THR A 303 -15.12 7.27 -8.65
CA THR A 303 -14.36 6.03 -8.51
C THR A 303 -14.48 5.18 -9.77
N ILE A 304 -13.34 4.79 -10.34
CA ILE A 304 -13.26 3.90 -11.50
C ILE A 304 -12.36 2.72 -11.20
N THR A 305 -12.56 1.63 -11.92
CA THR A 305 -11.69 0.46 -11.86
C THR A 305 -11.06 0.24 -13.24
N ILE A 306 -9.74 0.18 -13.28
CA ILE A 306 -8.96 -0.06 -14.51
C ILE A 306 -8.26 -1.42 -14.45
N ARG A 307 -8.06 -2.03 -15.60
CA ARG A 307 -7.24 -3.24 -15.78
C ARG A 307 -5.97 -2.86 -16.53
N ILE A 308 -4.81 -3.27 -16.00
CA ILE A 308 -3.48 -2.95 -16.54
C ILE A 308 -2.65 -4.22 -16.69
N GLY A 309 -1.68 -4.20 -17.61
CA GLY A 309 -0.63 -5.22 -17.70
C GLY A 309 -0.72 -6.18 -18.88
N SER A 310 -1.82 -6.21 -19.64
CA SER A 310 -2.02 -7.14 -20.77
C SER A 310 -1.00 -6.92 -21.89
N ASP A 311 -0.54 -5.70 -22.06
CA ASP A 311 0.41 -5.20 -23.05
C ASP A 311 1.86 -5.14 -22.54
N TYR A 312 2.09 -5.59 -21.30
CA TYR A 312 3.40 -5.63 -20.65
C TYR A 312 3.97 -7.05 -20.59
N LYS A 313 5.28 -7.16 -20.79
CA LYS A 313 6.02 -8.42 -20.64
C LYS A 313 6.46 -8.63 -19.19
N VAL A 314 6.70 -9.88 -18.82
CA VAL A 314 7.34 -10.21 -17.55
C VAL A 314 8.71 -9.51 -17.45
N GLY A 315 8.98 -8.89 -16.32
CA GLY A 315 10.16 -8.06 -16.03
C GLY A 315 9.95 -6.57 -16.32
N GLU A 316 8.88 -6.18 -17.03
CA GLU A 316 8.56 -4.76 -17.25
C GLU A 316 7.89 -4.14 -16.02
N THR A 317 8.07 -2.84 -15.84
CA THR A 317 7.41 -2.03 -14.81
C THR A 317 6.40 -1.11 -15.47
N ILE A 318 5.16 -1.14 -14.97
CA ILE A 318 4.08 -0.24 -15.36
C ILE A 318 4.17 1.02 -14.50
N ASN A 319 4.27 2.20 -15.11
CA ASN A 319 4.18 3.48 -14.39
C ASN A 319 2.79 4.08 -14.54
N LEU A 320 1.95 3.92 -13.53
CA LEU A 320 0.62 4.53 -13.47
C LEU A 320 0.72 5.92 -12.82
N THR A 321 0.57 6.98 -13.61
CA THR A 321 0.53 8.35 -13.09
C THR A 321 -0.91 8.78 -12.89
N LEU A 322 -1.25 9.16 -11.67
CA LEU A 322 -2.54 9.73 -11.28
C LEU A 322 -2.40 11.21 -10.99
N THR A 323 -3.38 12.00 -11.40
CA THR A 323 -3.49 13.41 -11.08
C THR A 323 -4.86 13.70 -10.50
N ALA A 324 -4.94 14.42 -9.39
CA ALA A 324 -6.18 14.89 -8.78
C ALA A 324 -6.19 16.42 -8.76
N THR A 325 -7.33 17.04 -9.09
CA THR A 325 -7.50 18.50 -9.10
C THR A 325 -8.88 18.92 -8.62
N ASP A 326 -8.95 20.01 -7.86
CA ASP A 326 -10.17 20.74 -7.49
C ASP A 326 -10.49 21.91 -8.45
N GLY A 327 -9.73 22.03 -9.55
CA GLY A 327 -9.79 23.13 -10.51
C GLY A 327 -8.89 24.33 -10.18
N LYS A 328 -8.29 24.38 -8.99
CA LYS A 328 -7.31 25.40 -8.56
C LYS A 328 -5.97 24.77 -8.22
N ASN A 329 -5.99 23.76 -7.36
CA ASN A 329 -4.87 22.99 -6.88
C ASN A 329 -4.82 21.65 -7.60
N THR A 330 -3.62 21.12 -7.78
CA THR A 330 -3.37 19.86 -8.48
C THR A 330 -2.29 19.07 -7.76
N ASN A 331 -2.51 17.77 -7.60
CA ASN A 331 -1.55 16.83 -7.04
C ASN A 331 -1.34 15.66 -8.00
N SER A 332 -0.09 15.22 -8.17
CA SER A 332 0.27 14.11 -9.06
C SER A 332 1.12 13.09 -8.31
N THR A 333 0.80 11.80 -8.51
CA THR A 333 1.50 10.66 -7.92
C THR A 333 1.73 9.60 -8.99
N THR A 334 2.90 8.99 -9.01
CA THR A 334 3.19 7.86 -9.89
C THR A 334 3.36 6.59 -9.05
N TYR A 335 2.65 5.53 -9.46
CA TYR A 335 2.72 4.19 -8.88
C TYR A 335 3.46 3.27 -9.85
N HIS A 336 4.25 2.35 -9.28
CA HIS A 336 5.12 1.46 -10.03
C HIS A 336 4.73 0.01 -9.77
N TYR A 337 4.33 -0.72 -10.82
CA TYR A 337 3.94 -2.12 -10.74
C TYR A 337 4.86 -3.00 -11.60
N GLU A 338 5.70 -3.78 -10.96
CA GLU A 338 6.57 -4.75 -11.65
C GLU A 338 5.77 -6.01 -12.01
N LYS A 339 5.69 -6.33 -13.31
CA LYS A 339 5.08 -7.58 -13.77
C LYS A 339 6.09 -8.72 -13.61
N LYS A 340 5.80 -9.67 -12.71
CA LYS A 340 6.66 -10.83 -12.46
C LYS A 340 6.16 -12.06 -13.20
N ALA A 341 7.05 -13.03 -13.36
CA ALA A 341 6.67 -14.35 -13.81
C ALA A 341 5.65 -14.92 -12.82
N SER A 342 4.60 -15.53 -13.35
CA SER A 342 3.70 -16.32 -12.53
C SER A 342 4.49 -17.47 -11.89
N ASN A 343 4.45 -17.56 -10.56
CA ASN A 343 4.91 -18.76 -9.83
C ASN A 343 3.81 -19.83 -9.77
N SER A 344 2.75 -19.67 -10.56
CA SER A 344 1.70 -20.67 -10.70
C SER A 344 2.32 -21.97 -11.20
N SER A 345 2.01 -23.07 -10.53
CA SER A 345 2.38 -24.40 -11.03
C SER A 345 1.51 -24.82 -12.21
N GLY A 346 0.33 -24.18 -12.37
CA GLY A 346 -0.67 -24.58 -13.35
C GLY A 346 -1.39 -25.89 -13.00
N VAL A 347 -1.09 -26.49 -11.84
CA VAL A 347 -1.66 -27.75 -11.37
C VAL A 347 -2.60 -27.51 -10.21
N TYR A 348 -3.87 -27.84 -10.38
CA TYR A 348 -4.93 -27.55 -9.42
C TYR A 348 -5.65 -28.80 -8.94
N LEU A 349 -6.01 -28.82 -7.67
CA LEU A 349 -6.85 -29.83 -7.06
C LEU A 349 -8.22 -29.25 -6.79
N PHE A 350 -9.25 -29.81 -7.39
CA PHE A 350 -10.64 -29.45 -7.17
C PHE A 350 -11.37 -30.50 -6.32
N PHE A 351 -12.32 -30.07 -5.50
CA PHE A 351 -13.14 -30.90 -4.64
C PHE A 351 -14.62 -30.55 -4.84
N SER A 352 -15.41 -31.56 -5.20
CA SER A 352 -16.87 -31.49 -5.29
C SER A 352 -17.53 -32.04 -4.03
N THR A 353 -18.46 -31.26 -3.46
CA THR A 353 -19.30 -31.68 -2.34
C THR A 353 -20.49 -32.54 -2.77
N GLN A 354 -20.74 -32.70 -4.08
CA GLN A 354 -21.92 -33.37 -4.61
C GLN A 354 -22.08 -34.80 -4.10
N TYR A 355 -21.00 -35.59 -4.12
CA TYR A 355 -20.99 -36.98 -3.63
C TYR A 355 -20.34 -37.13 -2.26
N ARG A 356 -19.82 -36.05 -1.70
CA ARG A 356 -19.24 -35.96 -0.36
C ARG A 356 -19.75 -34.69 0.31
N GLN A 357 -20.87 -34.83 1.00
CA GLN A 357 -21.50 -33.78 1.83
C GLN A 357 -20.65 -33.45 3.07
N TRP A 358 -19.38 -33.16 2.85
CA TRP A 358 -18.47 -32.67 3.87
C TRP A 358 -18.81 -31.22 4.17
N LYS A 359 -18.66 -30.85 5.44
CA LYS A 359 -18.82 -29.47 5.89
C LYS A 359 -17.45 -28.84 5.99
N GLU A 360 -17.42 -27.54 5.81
CA GLU A 360 -16.20 -26.75 5.98
C GLU A 360 -15.61 -26.90 7.39
N PRO A 361 -14.27 -26.74 7.52
CA PRO A 361 -13.31 -26.43 6.46
C PRO A 361 -13.06 -27.63 5.53
N ILE A 362 -12.78 -27.38 4.24
CA ILE A 362 -12.28 -28.39 3.31
C ILE A 362 -10.79 -28.13 3.09
N ASN A 363 -9.95 -29.06 3.52
CA ASN A 363 -8.50 -28.93 3.48
C ASN A 363 -7.89 -29.98 2.55
N VAL A 364 -6.72 -29.68 2.02
CA VAL A 364 -5.91 -30.57 1.20
C VAL A 364 -4.48 -30.66 1.74
N TYR A 365 -4.06 -31.88 2.01
CA TYR A 365 -2.69 -32.23 2.38
C TYR A 365 -2.04 -32.92 1.18
N ILE A 366 -0.95 -32.34 0.70
CA ILE A 366 -0.23 -32.77 -0.49
C ILE A 366 1.19 -33.06 -0.05
N TYR A 367 1.68 -34.24 -0.41
CA TYR A 367 2.97 -34.69 0.06
C TYR A 367 3.68 -35.57 -0.95
N ASP A 368 5.01 -35.57 -0.85
CA ASP A 368 5.90 -36.51 -1.49
C ASP A 368 6.78 -37.15 -0.41
N GLU A 369 6.62 -38.47 -0.25
CA GLU A 369 7.35 -39.29 0.74
C GLU A 369 8.42 -40.18 0.07
N ASP A 370 8.52 -40.18 -1.26
CA ASP A 370 9.27 -41.16 -2.04
C ASP A 370 10.41 -40.47 -2.82
N THR A 371 11.15 -39.62 -2.11
CA THR A 371 12.41 -39.07 -2.61
C THR A 371 13.57 -39.91 -2.09
N ASP A 372 14.61 -40.14 -2.91
CA ASP A 372 15.82 -40.90 -2.55
C ASP A 372 16.52 -40.38 -1.26
N SER A 373 16.13 -39.20 -0.77
CA SER A 373 16.65 -38.53 0.43
C SER A 373 16.04 -38.96 1.78
N GLY A 374 14.94 -39.72 1.82
CA GLY A 374 14.27 -40.08 3.08
C GLY A 374 13.61 -38.90 3.82
N VAL A 375 13.38 -37.80 3.10
CA VAL A 375 12.74 -36.56 3.57
C VAL A 375 11.36 -36.47 2.93
N ALA A 376 10.33 -36.15 3.72
CA ALA A 376 8.99 -35.89 3.19
C ALA A 376 8.79 -34.40 2.90
N TYR A 377 8.37 -34.08 1.68
CA TYR A 377 8.00 -32.72 1.26
C TYR A 377 6.48 -32.56 1.31
N LYS A 378 5.98 -31.44 1.84
CA LYS A 378 4.53 -31.22 2.04
C LYS A 378 4.11 -29.77 1.89
N ASN A 379 2.90 -29.55 1.38
CA ASN A 379 2.35 -28.20 1.15
C ASN A 379 2.12 -27.42 2.44
N ALA A 380 1.78 -28.12 3.52
CA ALA A 380 1.56 -27.56 4.84
C ALA A 380 1.72 -28.66 5.89
N GLN A 381 1.83 -28.29 7.17
CA GLN A 381 1.69 -29.26 8.26
C GLN A 381 0.27 -29.85 8.27
N TRP A 382 0.12 -31.07 8.78
CA TRP A 382 -1.21 -31.68 8.96
C TRP A 382 -2.13 -30.74 9.78
N PRO A 383 -3.38 -30.47 9.37
CA PRO A 383 -4.20 -31.20 8.40
C PRO A 383 -4.13 -30.70 6.94
N GLY A 384 -3.07 -30.02 6.53
CA GLY A 384 -2.94 -29.45 5.19
C GLY A 384 -3.50 -28.04 5.09
N ALA A 385 -3.51 -27.51 3.87
CA ALA A 385 -3.96 -26.15 3.58
C ALA A 385 -5.47 -26.12 3.29
N GLN A 386 -6.14 -25.04 3.69
CA GLN A 386 -7.55 -24.83 3.39
C GLN A 386 -7.75 -24.55 1.89
N MET A 387 -8.74 -25.20 1.29
CA MET A 387 -9.13 -24.98 -0.11
C MET A 387 -10.05 -23.74 -0.23
N GLN A 388 -9.97 -23.05 -1.36
CA GLN A 388 -10.80 -21.89 -1.70
C GLN A 388 -12.06 -22.34 -2.44
N TYR A 389 -13.20 -21.67 -2.28
CA TYR A 389 -14.42 -21.99 -3.04
C TYR A 389 -14.48 -21.14 -4.31
N ASP A 390 -14.63 -21.78 -5.47
CA ASP A 390 -14.89 -21.13 -6.76
C ASP A 390 -16.39 -21.20 -7.05
N GLU A 391 -17.10 -20.08 -6.86
CA GLU A 391 -18.55 -20.00 -7.09
C GLU A 391 -18.95 -20.32 -8.54
N ALA A 392 -18.10 -19.98 -9.51
CA ALA A 392 -18.43 -20.14 -10.92
C ALA A 392 -18.35 -21.61 -11.38
N SER A 393 -17.43 -22.39 -10.83
CA SER A 393 -17.38 -23.84 -11.05
C SER A 393 -18.20 -24.64 -10.03
N GLY A 394 -18.50 -24.05 -8.87
CA GLY A 394 -19.17 -24.69 -7.75
C GLY A 394 -18.28 -25.67 -6.97
N TYR A 395 -16.95 -25.60 -7.15
CA TYR A 395 -15.98 -26.50 -6.53
C TYR A 395 -15.05 -25.77 -5.57
N TYR A 396 -14.55 -26.48 -4.57
CA TYR A 396 -13.38 -26.01 -3.84
C TYR A 396 -12.14 -26.30 -4.66
N TYR A 397 -11.12 -25.45 -4.62
CA TYR A 397 -9.86 -25.63 -5.31
C TYR A 397 -8.64 -25.26 -4.46
N TYR A 398 -7.49 -25.79 -4.85
CA TYR A 398 -6.19 -25.44 -4.31
C TYR A 398 -5.14 -25.62 -5.40
N GLU A 399 -4.25 -24.64 -5.57
CA GLU A 399 -3.11 -24.76 -6.47
C GLU A 399 -1.97 -25.52 -5.78
N VAL A 400 -1.46 -26.57 -6.43
CA VAL A 400 -0.37 -27.36 -5.87
C VAL A 400 0.92 -26.54 -5.94
N PRO A 401 1.65 -26.33 -4.83
CA PRO A 401 2.86 -25.52 -4.85
C PRO A 401 3.99 -26.19 -5.64
N SER A 402 4.77 -25.40 -6.36
CA SER A 402 6.02 -25.82 -7.01
C SER A 402 7.27 -25.37 -6.25
N THR A 403 7.12 -24.50 -5.24
CA THR A 403 8.19 -23.94 -4.40
C THR A 403 7.63 -23.58 -3.00
N GLY A 404 8.49 -23.26 -2.03
CA GLY A 404 8.07 -22.74 -0.72
C GLY A 404 7.33 -23.76 0.17
N VAL A 405 7.69 -25.03 0.05
CA VAL A 405 7.02 -26.14 0.76
C VAL A 405 7.70 -26.42 2.11
N TYR A 406 7.17 -27.38 2.87
CA TYR A 406 7.77 -27.84 4.12
C TYR A 406 8.55 -29.14 3.89
N ALA A 407 9.79 -29.18 4.39
CA ALA A 407 10.48 -30.42 4.74
C ALA A 407 10.21 -30.74 6.21
N ASP A 408 10.56 -31.96 6.68
CA ASP A 408 10.20 -32.47 8.00
C ASP A 408 10.53 -31.56 9.20
N THR A 409 11.54 -30.69 9.07
CA THR A 409 11.92 -29.73 10.12
C THR A 409 12.14 -28.30 9.63
N GLU A 410 11.90 -28.01 8.35
CA GLU A 410 12.26 -26.73 7.72
C GLU A 410 11.15 -26.26 6.79
N ALA A 411 10.78 -24.98 6.88
CA ALA A 411 9.78 -24.35 6.03
C ALA A 411 10.46 -23.52 4.94
N GLY A 412 9.80 -23.39 3.79
CA GLY A 412 10.28 -22.54 2.69
C GLY A 412 11.33 -23.21 1.79
N VAL A 413 11.31 -24.54 1.70
CA VAL A 413 12.23 -25.29 0.83
C VAL A 413 11.74 -25.28 -0.62
N ASP A 414 12.68 -25.30 -1.57
CA ASP A 414 12.40 -25.33 -2.99
C ASP A 414 12.22 -26.78 -3.48
N PHE A 415 10.96 -27.21 -3.65
CA PHE A 415 10.61 -28.54 -4.15
C PHE A 415 9.29 -28.51 -4.91
N ASP A 416 9.29 -29.10 -6.12
CA ASP A 416 8.15 -29.08 -7.04
C ASP A 416 7.15 -30.21 -6.76
N LEU A 417 6.29 -30.00 -5.75
CA LEU A 417 5.19 -30.93 -5.47
C LEU A 417 4.21 -31.05 -6.64
N ALA A 418 4.03 -29.99 -7.44
CA ALA A 418 3.09 -30.01 -8.54
C ALA A 418 3.47 -31.01 -9.62
N HIS A 419 4.77 -31.14 -9.93
CA HIS A 419 5.26 -31.96 -11.03
C HIS A 419 6.01 -33.23 -10.62
N SER A 420 6.22 -33.49 -9.32
CA SER A 420 6.78 -34.76 -8.88
C SER A 420 5.88 -35.95 -9.26
N SER A 421 6.52 -37.05 -9.67
CA SER A 421 5.86 -38.32 -9.98
C SER A 421 5.28 -39.03 -8.75
N ASN A 422 5.73 -38.66 -7.56
CA ASN A 422 5.40 -39.36 -6.30
C ASN A 422 4.38 -38.59 -5.45
N THR A 423 3.96 -37.40 -5.91
CA THR A 423 3.01 -36.56 -5.19
C THR A 423 1.68 -37.25 -4.95
N CYS A 424 1.33 -37.33 -3.68
CA CYS A 424 0.11 -37.91 -3.15
C CYS A 424 -0.79 -36.81 -2.54
N VAL A 425 -2.10 -37.06 -2.59
CA VAL A 425 -3.11 -36.10 -2.13
C VAL A 425 -4.04 -36.74 -1.10
N ILE A 426 -4.33 -36.01 -0.03
CA ILE A 426 -5.37 -36.31 0.96
C ILE A 426 -6.28 -35.10 1.10
N PHE A 427 -7.57 -35.30 0.88
CA PHE A 427 -8.59 -34.31 1.22
C PHE A 427 -9.11 -34.60 2.63
N ASN A 428 -9.34 -33.58 3.46
CA ASN A 428 -9.99 -33.76 4.75
C ASN A 428 -10.91 -32.59 5.14
N SER A 429 -11.77 -32.82 6.12
CA SER A 429 -12.73 -31.84 6.66
C SER A 429 -12.62 -31.66 8.17
N GLY A 430 -11.44 -31.92 8.74
CA GLY A 430 -11.18 -31.98 10.18
C GLY A 430 -11.76 -33.21 10.89
N THR A 431 -12.90 -33.73 10.42
CA THR A 431 -13.59 -34.91 10.99
C THR A 431 -13.57 -36.14 10.10
N ARG A 432 -13.24 -35.97 8.81
CA ARG A 432 -13.18 -37.04 7.81
C ARG A 432 -12.02 -36.78 6.87
N GLN A 433 -11.40 -37.83 6.34
CA GLN A 433 -10.37 -37.74 5.31
C GLN A 433 -10.57 -38.77 4.20
N TYR A 434 -9.98 -38.50 3.04
CA TYR A 434 -9.85 -39.44 1.95
C TYR A 434 -8.54 -39.22 1.18
N PRO A 435 -7.73 -40.26 0.96
CA PRO A 435 -7.87 -41.63 1.48
C PRO A 435 -7.92 -41.72 3.02
N SER A 436 -8.54 -42.79 3.55
CA SER A 436 -8.58 -43.01 5.01
C SER A 436 -7.18 -43.29 5.55
N ASP A 437 -6.97 -43.04 6.84
CA ASP A 437 -5.70 -43.37 7.48
C ASP A 437 -5.36 -44.87 7.31
N GLY A 438 -4.09 -45.16 7.05
CA GLY A 438 -3.59 -46.52 6.72
C GLY A 438 -4.11 -47.11 5.40
N SER A 439 -4.82 -46.34 4.56
CA SER A 439 -5.32 -46.82 3.27
C SER A 439 -4.19 -47.20 2.31
N ARG A 440 -4.33 -48.33 1.62
CA ARG A 440 -3.45 -48.69 0.49
C ARG A 440 -3.73 -47.89 -0.78
N THR A 441 -4.86 -47.20 -0.85
CA THR A 441 -5.19 -46.30 -1.96
C THR A 441 -4.43 -44.99 -1.79
N LYS A 442 -3.59 -44.64 -2.77
CA LYS A 442 -2.94 -43.34 -2.92
C LYS A 442 -3.62 -42.56 -4.05
N LEU A 443 -3.89 -41.27 -3.84
CA LEU A 443 -4.35 -40.37 -4.89
C LEU A 443 -3.12 -39.69 -5.51
N LEU A 444 -2.68 -40.18 -6.66
CA LEU A 444 -1.50 -39.67 -7.34
C LEU A 444 -1.84 -38.46 -8.20
N LEU A 445 -1.08 -37.36 -8.02
CA LEU A 445 -1.25 -36.13 -8.79
C LEU A 445 -0.77 -36.28 -10.23
N ASN A 446 0.39 -36.92 -10.43
CA ASN A 446 1.00 -37.15 -11.75
C ASN A 446 1.15 -35.88 -12.61
N GLY A 447 1.50 -34.74 -12.01
CA GLY A 447 1.75 -33.51 -12.77
C GLY A 447 0.52 -32.90 -13.45
N LYS A 448 -0.70 -33.29 -13.06
CA LYS A 448 -1.94 -32.85 -13.71
C LYS A 448 -2.97 -32.37 -12.71
N SER A 449 -3.75 -31.39 -13.13
CA SER A 449 -4.93 -30.96 -12.38
C SER A 449 -5.93 -32.10 -12.20
N LYS A 450 -6.55 -32.19 -11.02
CA LYS A 450 -7.48 -33.26 -10.66
C LYS A 450 -8.77 -32.71 -10.09
N LEU A 451 -9.87 -33.38 -10.39
CA LEU A 451 -11.17 -33.16 -9.77
C LEU A 451 -11.55 -34.37 -8.92
N PHE A 452 -11.74 -34.15 -7.63
CA PHE A 452 -12.16 -35.15 -6.67
C PHE A 452 -13.67 -35.06 -6.40
N GLY A 453 -14.34 -36.22 -6.37
CA GLY A 453 -15.70 -36.32 -5.85
C GLY A 453 -16.82 -35.90 -6.82
N ALA A 454 -16.54 -35.70 -8.10
CA ALA A 454 -17.51 -35.16 -9.06
C ALA A 454 -18.42 -36.19 -9.74
N THR A 455 -18.02 -37.46 -9.88
CA THR A 455 -18.85 -38.52 -10.48
C THR A 455 -19.18 -39.65 -9.51
N SER A 456 -18.39 -39.78 -8.45
CA SER A 456 -18.65 -40.66 -7.31
C SER A 456 -17.86 -40.20 -6.10
N ASN A 457 -18.17 -40.74 -4.92
CA ASN A 457 -17.45 -40.43 -3.70
C ASN A 457 -15.97 -40.91 -3.71
N LYS A 458 -15.47 -41.59 -4.75
CA LYS A 458 -14.06 -41.98 -4.88
C LYS A 458 -13.43 -41.51 -6.19
N SER A 459 -14.18 -40.80 -7.03
CA SER A 459 -13.66 -40.29 -8.31
C SER A 459 -12.53 -39.31 -8.08
N PHE A 460 -11.40 -39.51 -8.76
CA PHE A 460 -10.26 -38.61 -8.81
C PHE A 460 -9.73 -38.63 -10.23
N THR A 461 -10.14 -37.64 -11.03
CA THR A 461 -9.98 -37.66 -12.48
C THR A 461 -9.21 -36.43 -12.96
N ASP A 462 -8.44 -36.59 -14.04
CA ASP A 462 -7.82 -35.47 -14.75
C ASP A 462 -8.89 -34.44 -15.12
N THR A 463 -8.53 -33.16 -15.09
CA THR A 463 -9.40 -32.07 -15.47
C THR A 463 -8.60 -30.93 -16.08
N ASP A 464 -9.20 -30.23 -17.03
CA ASP A 464 -8.67 -28.99 -17.60
C ASP A 464 -9.30 -27.75 -16.93
N LEU A 465 -10.00 -27.95 -15.80
CA LEU A 465 -10.51 -26.85 -14.99
C LEU A 465 -9.33 -26.00 -14.51
N VAL A 466 -9.49 -24.70 -14.66
CA VAL A 466 -8.70 -23.67 -14.01
C VAL A 466 -9.65 -22.85 -13.13
N PRO A 467 -9.22 -22.38 -11.94
CA PRO A 467 -10.07 -21.56 -11.11
C PRO A 467 -10.52 -20.32 -11.90
N LYS A 468 -11.84 -20.10 -11.98
CA LYS A 468 -12.34 -18.88 -12.58
C LYS A 468 -12.17 -17.75 -11.59
N LYS A 469 -11.16 -16.90 -11.83
CA LYS A 469 -11.04 -15.64 -11.10
C LYS A 469 -12.31 -14.81 -11.34
N GLU A 470 -12.84 -14.20 -10.29
CA GLU A 470 -13.92 -13.23 -10.43
C GLU A 470 -13.51 -12.16 -11.46
N VAL A 471 -14.35 -11.97 -12.47
CA VAL A 471 -14.16 -10.88 -13.43
C VAL A 471 -14.75 -9.63 -12.79
N VAL A 472 -13.88 -8.80 -12.24
CA VAL A 472 -14.27 -7.45 -11.82
C VAL A 472 -14.48 -6.62 -13.09
N ASP A 473 -15.65 -5.99 -13.24
CA ASP A 473 -15.87 -5.03 -14.31
C ASP A 473 -14.84 -3.90 -14.20
N ALA A 474 -14.00 -3.76 -15.23
CA ALA A 474 -12.90 -2.81 -15.25
C ALA A 474 -12.65 -2.34 -16.69
N THR A 475 -12.27 -1.07 -16.82
CA THR A 475 -11.88 -0.49 -18.11
C THR A 475 -10.46 -0.92 -18.45
N GLU A 476 -10.24 -1.47 -19.65
CA GLU A 476 -8.88 -1.77 -20.10
C GLU A 476 -8.09 -0.47 -20.27
N ALA A 477 -6.93 -0.40 -19.61
CA ALA A 477 -5.98 0.68 -19.75
C ALA A 477 -4.69 0.11 -20.35
N THR A 478 -4.39 0.54 -21.57
CA THR A 478 -3.21 0.13 -22.33
C THR A 478 -2.21 1.29 -22.40
N ARG A 479 -0.92 0.97 -22.49
CA ARG A 479 0.11 1.95 -22.84
C ARG A 479 -0.08 2.35 -24.30
N GLU A 480 0.13 3.63 -24.59
CA GLU A 480 0.30 4.04 -25.97
C GLU A 480 1.62 3.47 -26.47
N GLN A 481 1.60 2.74 -27.59
CA GLN A 481 2.84 2.32 -28.22
C GLN A 481 3.56 3.58 -28.76
N GLN A 482 4.68 3.95 -28.13
CA GLN A 482 5.57 4.98 -28.64
C GLN A 482 6.50 4.35 -29.66
N ILE A 483 6.57 4.92 -30.87
CA ILE A 483 7.62 4.55 -31.83
C ILE A 483 8.84 5.43 -31.57
N THR A 484 9.95 4.78 -31.22
CA THR A 484 11.19 5.46 -30.84
C THR A 484 12.24 5.45 -31.95
N ASP A 485 12.05 4.68 -33.02
CA ASP A 485 12.96 4.58 -34.17
C ASP A 485 12.20 4.04 -35.40
N GLY A 486 12.63 4.42 -36.60
CA GLY A 486 12.04 4.00 -37.88
C GLY A 486 11.85 5.14 -38.88
N ILE A 487 11.18 4.83 -40.00
CA ILE A 487 10.82 5.79 -41.05
C ILE A 487 9.30 5.70 -41.24
N TYR A 488 8.59 6.81 -41.13
CA TYR A 488 7.16 6.86 -41.42
C TYR A 488 6.87 6.33 -42.83
N GLY A 489 5.95 5.37 -42.93
CA GLY A 489 5.58 4.69 -44.17
C GLY A 489 6.46 3.51 -44.59
N ASP A 490 7.49 3.13 -43.82
CA ASP A 490 8.25 1.89 -43.98
C ASP A 490 7.55 0.75 -43.23
N ALA A 491 6.59 0.11 -43.89
CA ALA A 491 5.69 -0.87 -43.30
C ALA A 491 6.35 -2.23 -43.09
N ASP A 492 7.35 -2.59 -43.91
CA ASP A 492 8.10 -3.84 -43.76
C ASP A 492 9.40 -3.70 -42.91
N LYS A 493 9.74 -2.46 -42.53
CA LYS A 493 10.90 -2.10 -41.71
C LYS A 493 12.24 -2.46 -42.36
N ASN A 494 12.31 -2.47 -43.69
CA ASN A 494 13.53 -2.77 -44.43
C ASN A 494 14.50 -1.57 -44.51
N GLY A 495 14.07 -0.39 -44.04
CA GLY A 495 14.83 0.86 -44.05
C GLY A 495 14.61 1.72 -45.28
N ALA A 496 13.66 1.38 -46.15
CA ALA A 496 13.30 2.13 -47.34
C ALA A 496 11.78 2.12 -47.56
N VAL A 497 11.21 3.30 -47.84
CA VAL A 497 9.79 3.41 -48.22
C VAL A 497 9.63 3.10 -49.70
N THR A 498 8.88 2.05 -50.01
CA THR A 498 8.67 1.48 -51.35
C THR A 498 7.19 1.21 -51.63
N VAL A 499 6.88 0.77 -52.86
CA VAL A 499 5.50 0.37 -53.22
C VAL A 499 5.03 -0.87 -52.46
N ASP A 500 5.96 -1.69 -51.97
CA ASP A 500 5.64 -2.88 -51.18
C ASP A 500 5.05 -2.48 -49.83
N ASP A 501 5.47 -1.35 -49.25
CA ASP A 501 4.93 -0.80 -48.01
C ASP A 501 3.48 -0.34 -48.17
N ALA A 502 3.18 0.40 -49.24
CA ALA A 502 1.80 0.75 -49.58
C ALA A 502 0.93 -0.50 -49.81
N THR A 503 1.50 -1.55 -50.39
CA THR A 503 0.83 -2.83 -50.63
C THR A 503 0.53 -3.55 -49.30
N LEU A 504 1.42 -3.47 -48.31
CA LEU A 504 1.20 -4.02 -46.98
C LEU A 504 0.06 -3.31 -46.26
N VAL A 505 0.02 -1.97 -46.30
CA VAL A 505 -1.11 -1.19 -45.76
C VAL A 505 -2.42 -1.60 -46.44
N GLN A 506 -2.45 -1.71 -47.76
CA GLN A 506 -3.65 -2.14 -48.49
C GLN A 506 -4.08 -3.56 -48.15
N LYS A 507 -3.15 -4.50 -47.99
CA LYS A 507 -3.44 -5.88 -47.56
C LYS A 507 -4.03 -5.89 -46.15
N TYR A 508 -3.53 -5.05 -45.25
CA TYR A 508 -4.10 -4.89 -43.92
C TYR A 508 -5.53 -4.36 -43.97
N LEU A 509 -5.77 -3.27 -44.70
CA LEU A 509 -7.10 -2.67 -44.86
C LEU A 509 -8.12 -3.64 -45.49
N ALA A 510 -7.66 -4.56 -46.33
CA ALA A 510 -8.46 -5.61 -46.94
C ALA A 510 -8.62 -6.89 -46.08
N ASN A 511 -8.10 -6.92 -44.85
CA ASN A 511 -8.03 -8.11 -43.97
C ASN A 511 -7.30 -9.30 -44.60
N LEU A 512 -6.34 -9.05 -45.50
CA LEU A 512 -5.54 -10.08 -46.18
C LEU A 512 -4.21 -10.36 -45.46
N ALA A 513 -3.72 -9.45 -44.63
CA ALA A 513 -2.54 -9.63 -43.80
C ALA A 513 -2.69 -8.85 -42.48
N PRO A 514 -2.37 -9.43 -41.31
CA PRO A 514 -2.35 -8.68 -40.06
C PRO A 514 -1.15 -7.73 -40.02
N MET A 515 -1.30 -6.65 -39.26
CA MET A 515 -0.26 -5.64 -39.02
C MET A 515 -0.21 -5.39 -37.49
N SER A 516 1.00 -5.21 -36.92
CA SER A 516 1.11 -4.93 -35.48
C SER A 516 0.70 -3.48 -35.18
N GLU A 517 0.28 -3.16 -33.96
CA GLU A 517 -0.06 -1.77 -33.56
C GLU A 517 1.10 -0.79 -33.81
N GLY A 518 2.34 -1.23 -33.59
CA GLY A 518 3.51 -0.43 -33.92
C GLY A 518 3.63 -0.17 -35.42
N ASP A 519 3.39 -1.17 -36.27
CA ASP A 519 3.43 -0.97 -37.72
C ASP A 519 2.29 -0.05 -38.19
N ILE A 520 1.12 -0.15 -37.56
CA ILE A 520 -0.02 0.75 -37.80
C ILE A 520 0.37 2.20 -37.52
N LEU A 521 1.07 2.46 -36.41
CA LEU A 521 1.53 3.82 -36.08
C LEU A 521 2.65 4.32 -37.02
N ILE A 522 3.54 3.44 -37.52
CA ILE A 522 4.53 3.81 -38.56
C ILE A 522 3.82 4.20 -39.85
N CYS A 523 2.74 3.50 -40.17
CA CYS A 523 2.04 3.65 -41.42
C CYS A 523 0.96 4.73 -41.42
N ASP A 524 0.53 5.26 -40.26
CA ASP A 524 -0.32 6.46 -40.17
C ASP A 524 0.49 7.71 -40.54
N VAL A 525 0.77 7.83 -41.83
CA VAL A 525 1.52 8.94 -42.41
C VAL A 525 0.65 10.17 -42.63
N SER A 526 -0.67 10.05 -42.50
CA SER A 526 -1.62 11.17 -42.47
C SER A 526 -1.60 11.93 -41.14
N GLY A 527 -1.31 11.22 -40.04
CA GLY A 527 -1.28 11.74 -38.68
C GLY A 527 -2.67 11.98 -38.09
N ASP A 528 -3.70 11.31 -38.60
CA ASP A 528 -5.09 11.44 -38.13
C ASP A 528 -5.46 10.46 -36.99
N GLY A 529 -4.51 9.60 -36.61
CA GLY A 529 -4.63 8.60 -35.55
C GLY A 529 -5.22 7.28 -36.05
N LYS A 530 -5.39 7.07 -37.36
CA LYS A 530 -5.97 5.86 -37.95
C LYS A 530 -5.25 5.47 -39.22
N LEU A 531 -4.95 4.17 -39.36
CA LEU A 531 -4.45 3.65 -40.63
C LEU A 531 -5.61 3.46 -41.63
N GLY A 532 -5.55 4.14 -42.77
CA GLY A 532 -6.58 4.18 -43.80
C GLY A 532 -6.03 4.18 -45.23
N VAL A 533 -6.95 4.27 -46.20
CA VAL A 533 -6.61 4.30 -47.64
C VAL A 533 -5.80 5.56 -47.99
N ASP A 534 -6.00 6.64 -47.24
CA ASP A 534 -5.26 7.88 -47.39
C ASP A 534 -3.77 7.67 -47.11
N ASP A 535 -3.42 6.90 -46.08
CA ASP A 535 -2.03 6.56 -45.76
C ASP A 535 -1.36 5.75 -46.86
N ALA A 536 -2.03 4.71 -47.36
CA ALA A 536 -1.52 3.94 -48.49
C ALA A 536 -1.29 4.84 -49.72
N THR A 537 -2.17 5.83 -49.94
CA THR A 537 -2.05 6.79 -51.03
C THR A 537 -0.89 7.76 -50.82
N LEU A 538 -0.66 8.23 -49.59
CA LEU A 538 0.45 9.11 -49.22
C LEU A 538 1.80 8.38 -49.38
N ILE A 539 1.87 7.09 -49.01
CA ILE A 539 3.05 6.25 -49.27
C ILE A 539 3.28 6.10 -50.78
N GLN A 540 2.24 5.83 -51.57
CA GLN A 540 2.36 5.74 -53.03
C GLN A 540 2.81 7.06 -53.67
N LYS A 541 2.31 8.20 -53.19
CA LYS A 541 2.74 9.54 -53.63
C LYS A 541 4.23 9.76 -53.36
N TYR A 542 4.70 9.39 -52.17
CA TYR A 542 6.12 9.48 -51.81
C TYR A 542 6.98 8.66 -52.76
N VAL A 543 6.60 7.41 -53.02
CA VAL A 543 7.32 6.50 -53.93
C VAL A 543 7.31 7.03 -55.38
N ALA A 544 6.27 7.76 -55.77
CA ALA A 544 6.15 8.42 -57.07
C ALA A 544 6.83 9.81 -57.14
N GLU A 545 7.59 10.20 -56.11
CA GLU A 545 8.27 11.50 -56.00
C GLU A 545 7.32 12.71 -56.13
N MET A 546 6.10 12.57 -55.61
CA MET A 546 5.09 13.63 -55.59
C MET A 546 5.16 14.45 -54.29
N ASP A 547 4.73 15.72 -54.36
CA ASP A 547 4.55 16.58 -53.19
C ASP A 547 3.33 16.16 -52.33
N ASP A 548 3.25 16.69 -51.11
CA ASP A 548 2.15 16.47 -50.14
C ASP A 548 1.93 14.98 -49.77
N CYS A 549 3.01 14.31 -49.33
CA CYS A 549 3.04 12.91 -48.89
C CYS A 549 2.94 12.71 -47.37
N GLY A 550 2.49 13.71 -46.62
CA GLY A 550 2.31 13.63 -45.17
C GLY A 550 3.64 13.44 -44.42
N TYR A 551 3.66 12.54 -43.44
CA TYR A 551 4.87 12.17 -42.70
C TYR A 551 5.76 11.17 -43.42
N THR A 552 5.35 10.63 -44.57
CA THR A 552 6.07 9.56 -45.28
C THR A 552 7.54 9.92 -45.53
N GLY A 553 8.45 8.98 -45.23
CA GLY A 553 9.89 9.13 -45.43
C GLY A 553 10.61 9.90 -44.31
N GLN A 554 9.88 10.48 -43.35
CA GLN A 554 10.48 11.16 -42.20
C GLN A 554 11.02 10.16 -41.19
N LYS A 555 12.21 10.43 -40.64
CA LYS A 555 12.76 9.63 -39.54
C LYS A 555 12.00 9.89 -38.25
N ILE A 556 11.67 8.81 -37.55
CA ILE A 556 11.04 8.86 -36.24
C ILE A 556 12.15 9.07 -35.21
N ASN A 557 12.29 10.31 -34.76
CA ASN A 557 13.17 10.68 -33.65
C ASN A 557 12.28 11.27 -32.54
N LYS A 558 11.97 10.50 -31.51
CA LYS A 558 11.35 11.01 -30.28
C LYS A 558 12.26 10.72 -29.09
#